data_AF-A0A359KND4-F1
#
_entry.id   AF-A0A359KND4-F1
#
_cell.length_a   1.000
_cell.length_b   1.000
_cell.length_c   1.000
_cell.angle_alpha   90.00
_cell.angle_beta   90.00
_cell.angle_gamma   90.00
#
_symmetry.space_group_name_H-M   'P 1'
#
loop_
_entity.id
_entity.type
_entity.pdbx_description
1 polymer ?
#
loop_
_entity_poly.entity_id
_entity_poly.type
_entity_poly.pdbx_seq_one_letter_code
_entity_poly.pdbx_strand_id
1 'polypeptide(L)'
;MRFPFTVTEEILAFGNRLDQPQNACIEIRVSGSIDVSKLTNAVAAAVATHPMARARRAAGRRVLRPPMWELRAPGQIDPGKVIQVTDADNDEHLSALRAAFTSQLIDLCEPPAIRLLLVRRPGGDSLLYAWNHAMADGMGGIRFFRSVVRHYEGAADPVPDVDPLAARELRFDPEEDQAANADPSAPVTRWNDLPTLVCPLRPTVEPGYGMCYASRDVDAFDLRLLHEHRSTITVNDVLVAALHLAIAEWNQRQHESAERVMVLMPVNLRPA
;
A
#
# COMPACT_ATOMS: atom_id res chain seq x y z
N MET A 1 -6.07 -2.23 25.72
CA MET A 1 -5.04 -3.31 25.64
C MET A 1 -3.77 -2.71 25.04
N ARG A 2 -2.57 -3.18 25.44
CA ARG A 2 -1.30 -2.83 24.80
C ARG A 2 -0.56 -4.08 24.35
N PHE A 3 0.11 -4.02 23.22
CA PHE A 3 0.87 -5.13 22.63
C PHE A 3 2.07 -4.57 21.85
N PRO A 4 3.16 -5.34 21.68
CA PRO A 4 4.36 -4.86 21.01
C PRO A 4 4.15 -4.64 19.52
N PHE A 5 4.98 -3.78 18.95
CA PHE A 5 5.19 -3.76 17.52
C PHE A 5 5.90 -5.05 17.08
N THR A 6 5.61 -5.53 15.88
CA THR A 6 6.47 -6.53 15.22
C THR A 6 7.71 -5.84 14.64
N VAL A 7 8.76 -6.61 14.31
CA VAL A 7 9.98 -6.05 13.68
C VAL A 7 9.65 -5.28 12.40
N THR A 8 8.76 -5.81 11.56
CA THR A 8 8.31 -5.14 10.33
C THR A 8 7.60 -3.83 10.64
N GLU A 9 6.72 -3.80 11.64
CA GLU A 9 6.02 -2.58 12.06
C GLU A 9 7.00 -1.53 12.62
N GLU A 10 8.04 -1.94 13.35
CA GLU A 10 9.09 -1.03 13.84
C GLU A 10 9.87 -0.39 12.69
N ILE A 11 10.30 -1.18 11.70
CA ILE A 11 11.01 -0.69 10.51
C ILE A 11 10.15 0.32 9.76
N LEU A 12 8.88 -0.01 9.49
CA LEU A 12 7.95 0.87 8.79
C LEU A 12 7.64 2.14 9.60
N ALA A 13 7.48 2.03 10.91
CA ALA A 13 7.23 3.20 11.75
C ALA A 13 8.46 4.11 11.87
N PHE A 14 9.67 3.55 11.87
CA PHE A 14 10.93 4.30 11.87
C PHE A 14 11.19 5.01 10.54
N GLY A 15 10.85 4.36 9.42
CA GLY A 15 11.00 4.92 8.07
C GLY A 15 10.00 6.02 7.72
N ASN A 16 8.94 6.24 8.53
CA ASN A 16 7.88 7.19 8.23
C ASN A 16 8.33 8.65 8.42
N ARG A 17 8.76 9.29 7.33
CA ARG A 17 9.33 10.65 7.32
C ARG A 17 8.68 11.50 6.24
N LEU A 18 8.72 12.83 6.38
CA LEU A 18 8.09 13.75 5.41
C LEU A 18 8.57 13.56 3.97
N ASP A 19 9.85 13.22 3.80
CA ASP A 19 10.46 12.92 2.50
C ASP A 19 10.12 11.50 2.01
N GLN A 20 9.78 10.58 2.91
CA GLN A 20 9.48 9.18 2.59
C GLN A 20 8.30 8.66 3.43
N PRO A 21 7.07 9.15 3.18
CA PRO A 21 5.91 8.69 3.93
C PRO A 21 5.69 7.20 3.70
N GLN A 22 5.49 6.46 4.79
CA GLN A 22 5.26 5.01 4.79
C GLN A 22 3.78 4.74 4.67
N ASN A 23 3.16 5.28 3.62
CA ASN A 23 1.75 5.10 3.33
C ASN A 23 1.58 4.14 2.15
N ALA A 24 0.54 3.32 2.21
CA ALA A 24 -0.02 2.68 1.02
C ALA A 24 -1.33 3.39 0.64
N CYS A 25 -1.62 3.46 -0.66
CA CYS A 25 -2.75 4.21 -1.18
C CYS A 25 -3.40 3.47 -2.35
N ILE A 26 -4.73 3.57 -2.45
CA ILE A 26 -5.52 3.17 -3.62
C ILE A 26 -6.48 4.30 -4.00
N GLU A 27 -6.85 4.34 -5.27
CA GLU A 27 -7.88 5.23 -5.79
C GLU A 27 -9.07 4.39 -6.30
N ILE A 28 -10.28 4.75 -5.86
CA ILE A 28 -11.52 4.17 -6.33
C ILE A 28 -12.26 5.23 -7.14
N ARG A 29 -12.55 4.94 -8.41
CA ARG A 29 -13.32 5.83 -9.27
C ARG A 29 -14.72 5.25 -9.46
N VAL A 30 -15.72 6.09 -9.29
CA VAL A 30 -17.12 5.73 -9.53
C VAL A 30 -17.71 6.72 -10.55
N SER A 31 -18.69 6.28 -11.33
CA SER A 31 -19.43 7.15 -12.25
C SER A 31 -20.49 7.99 -11.55
N GLY A 32 -20.85 7.63 -10.32
CA GLY A 32 -21.86 8.32 -9.51
C GLY A 32 -21.24 9.21 -8.41
N SER A 33 -22.11 9.69 -7.53
CA SER A 33 -21.74 10.45 -6.33
C SER A 33 -21.74 9.57 -5.08
N ILE A 34 -20.70 9.69 -4.26
CA ILE A 34 -20.61 9.05 -2.94
C ILE A 34 -21.31 9.93 -1.91
N ASP A 35 -22.18 9.33 -1.10
CA ASP A 35 -22.86 9.96 0.03
C ASP A 35 -21.89 10.04 1.22
N VAL A 36 -21.53 11.25 1.64
CA VAL A 36 -20.52 11.48 2.69
C VAL A 36 -21.01 10.97 4.03
N SER A 37 -22.30 11.14 4.36
CA SER A 37 -22.85 10.69 5.64
C SER A 37 -22.84 9.17 5.71
N LYS A 38 -23.22 8.48 4.63
CA LYS A 38 -23.10 7.02 4.55
C LYS A 38 -21.65 6.55 4.61
N LEU A 39 -20.73 7.23 3.92
CA LEU A 39 -19.30 6.92 3.96
C LEU A 39 -18.74 7.06 5.39
N THR A 40 -19.04 8.15 6.08
CA THR A 40 -18.61 8.38 7.48
C THR A 40 -19.12 7.28 8.41
N ASN A 41 -20.39 6.90 8.30
CA ASN A 41 -20.97 5.82 9.10
C ASN A 41 -20.33 4.46 8.77
N ALA A 42 -20.05 4.20 7.49
CA ALA A 42 -19.40 2.97 7.06
C ALA A 42 -17.95 2.86 7.54
N VAL A 43 -17.20 3.96 7.52
CA VAL A 43 -15.86 4.04 8.12
C VAL A 43 -15.93 3.79 9.62
N ALA A 44 -16.88 4.40 10.33
CA ALA A 44 -17.07 4.17 11.76
C ALA A 44 -17.32 2.69 12.10
N ALA A 45 -18.20 2.04 11.33
CA ALA A 45 -18.51 0.63 11.49
C ALA A 45 -17.29 -0.26 11.20
N ALA A 46 -16.55 0.01 10.12
CA ALA A 46 -15.32 -0.72 9.82
C ALA A 46 -14.26 -0.54 10.93
N VAL A 47 -14.07 0.67 11.44
CA VAL A 47 -13.16 0.94 12.57
C VAL A 47 -13.57 0.14 13.81
N ALA A 48 -14.86 0.02 14.10
CA ALA A 48 -15.33 -0.81 15.21
C ALA A 48 -14.97 -2.29 15.03
N THR A 49 -15.11 -2.80 13.79
CA THR A 49 -14.83 -4.20 13.41
C THR A 49 -13.34 -4.55 13.48
N HIS A 50 -12.45 -3.65 13.05
CA HIS A 50 -11.03 -3.95 12.85
C HIS A 50 -10.14 -3.43 13.99
N PRO A 51 -9.50 -4.29 14.81
CA PRO A 51 -8.70 -3.84 15.96
C PRO A 51 -7.53 -2.93 15.58
N MET A 52 -6.81 -3.20 14.48
CA MET A 52 -5.67 -2.36 14.08
C MET A 52 -6.07 -0.96 13.63
N ALA A 53 -7.30 -0.77 13.11
CA ALA A 53 -7.83 0.57 12.84
C ALA A 53 -8.07 1.38 14.13
N ARG A 54 -8.11 0.73 15.29
CA ARG A 54 -8.26 1.36 16.62
C ARG A 54 -6.95 1.42 17.39
N ALA A 55 -5.87 0.90 16.82
CA ALA A 55 -4.56 0.88 17.44
C ALA A 55 -3.85 2.20 17.17
N ARG A 56 -3.16 2.70 18.19
CA ARG A 56 -2.24 3.85 18.07
C ARG A 56 -0.88 3.50 18.67
N ARG A 57 0.17 4.13 18.17
CA ARG A 57 1.50 4.07 18.77
C ARG A 57 1.47 4.80 20.11
N ALA A 58 1.71 4.07 21.19
CA ALA A 58 1.92 4.65 22.50
C ALA A 58 3.37 5.12 22.63
N ALA A 59 3.58 6.35 23.13
CA ALA A 59 4.91 6.83 23.46
C ALA A 59 5.58 5.92 24.52
N GLY A 60 6.77 5.42 24.20
CA GLY A 60 7.59 4.67 25.15
C GLY A 60 8.04 5.58 26.30
N ARG A 61 7.87 5.16 27.56
CA ARG A 61 8.34 5.93 28.73
C ARG A 61 9.86 5.87 28.94
N ARG A 62 10.59 5.10 28.12
CA ARG A 62 12.05 4.90 28.19
C ARG A 62 12.63 4.68 26.79
N VAL A 63 13.82 5.22 26.56
CA VAL A 63 14.56 5.22 25.27
C VAL A 63 14.91 3.81 24.75
N LEU A 64 14.80 2.77 25.58
CA LEU A 64 15.26 1.41 25.27
C LEU A 64 14.15 0.36 25.11
N ARG A 65 12.88 0.74 25.04
CA ARG A 65 11.80 -0.22 24.79
C ARG A 65 11.25 -0.07 23.37
N PRO A 66 10.97 -1.19 22.68
CA PRO A 66 10.30 -1.15 21.40
C PRO A 66 8.95 -0.41 21.52
N PRO A 67 8.51 0.27 20.46
CA PRO A 67 7.21 0.94 20.44
C PRO A 67 6.10 -0.08 20.72
N MET A 68 5.03 0.40 21.35
CA MET A 68 3.88 -0.42 21.71
C MET A 68 2.64 0.12 21.03
N TRP A 69 1.79 -0.77 20.55
CA TRP A 69 0.43 -0.43 20.19
C TRP A 69 -0.44 -0.28 21.43
N GLU A 70 -1.38 0.63 21.39
CA GLU A 70 -2.45 0.80 22.38
C GLU A 70 -3.80 0.80 21.66
N LEU A 71 -4.64 -0.19 21.99
CA LEU A 71 -5.97 -0.32 21.41
C LEU A 71 -6.96 0.63 22.11
N ARG A 72 -7.64 1.47 21.32
CA ARG A 72 -8.73 2.34 21.78
C ARG A 72 -10.09 1.67 21.67
N ALA A 73 -11.02 2.09 22.52
CA ALA A 73 -12.41 1.69 22.38
C ALA A 73 -13.02 2.34 21.12
N PRO A 74 -13.92 1.66 20.38
CA PRO A 74 -14.51 2.22 19.16
C PRO A 74 -15.10 3.63 19.33
N GLY A 75 -15.81 3.88 20.45
CA GLY A 75 -16.41 5.19 20.74
C GLY A 75 -15.43 6.32 21.07
N GLN A 76 -14.12 6.06 21.11
CA GLN A 76 -13.09 7.08 21.30
C GLN A 76 -12.47 7.56 19.98
N ILE A 77 -12.98 7.08 18.85
CA ILE A 77 -12.43 7.35 17.52
C ILE A 77 -13.46 8.17 16.75
N ASP A 78 -13.01 9.31 16.22
CA ASP A 78 -13.84 10.18 15.40
C ASP A 78 -13.63 9.87 13.91
N PRO A 79 -14.57 9.17 13.25
CA PRO A 79 -14.45 8.80 11.84
C PRO A 79 -14.52 10.01 10.90
N GLY A 80 -15.05 11.15 11.35
CA GLY A 80 -15.15 12.35 10.52
C GLY A 80 -13.78 12.99 10.25
N LYS A 81 -12.81 12.82 11.16
CA LYS A 81 -11.47 13.42 11.04
C LYS A 81 -10.65 12.86 9.88
N VAL A 82 -10.95 11.65 9.44
CA VAL A 82 -10.18 10.98 8.39
C VAL A 82 -10.74 11.21 6.99
N ILE A 83 -11.89 11.86 6.85
CA ILE A 83 -12.53 12.12 5.56
C ILE A 83 -12.42 13.59 5.21
N GLN A 84 -11.79 13.87 4.07
CA GLN A 84 -11.76 15.19 3.45
C GLN A 84 -12.56 15.15 2.16
N VAL A 85 -13.27 16.24 1.86
CA VAL A 85 -14.06 16.39 0.63
C VAL A 85 -13.58 17.64 -0.09
N THR A 86 -13.34 17.52 -1.39
CA THR A 86 -12.95 18.63 -2.26
C THR A 86 -13.52 18.42 -3.66
N ASP A 87 -13.51 19.46 -4.47
CA ASP A 87 -13.81 19.40 -5.89
C ASP A 87 -12.51 19.42 -6.70
N ALA A 88 -12.54 18.83 -7.91
CA ALA A 88 -11.49 19.02 -8.91
C ALA A 88 -12.10 19.41 -10.26
N ASP A 89 -11.66 20.54 -10.78
CA ASP A 89 -12.20 21.15 -12.00
C ASP A 89 -11.73 20.44 -13.28
N ASN A 90 -10.54 19.83 -13.23
CA ASN A 90 -9.91 19.16 -14.36
C ASN A 90 -8.90 18.08 -13.88
N ASP A 91 -8.34 17.33 -14.83
CA ASP A 91 -7.42 16.23 -14.55
C ASP A 91 -6.07 16.67 -13.98
N GLU A 92 -5.62 17.90 -14.26
CA GLU A 92 -4.40 18.46 -13.70
C GLU A 92 -4.58 18.78 -12.21
N HIS A 93 -5.70 19.42 -11.85
CA HIS A 93 -6.08 19.67 -10.46
C HIS A 93 -6.24 18.34 -9.70
N LEU A 94 -6.89 17.33 -10.30
CA LEU A 94 -6.99 15.99 -9.72
C LEU A 94 -5.62 15.34 -9.50
N SER A 95 -4.68 15.50 -10.43
CA SER A 95 -3.32 14.97 -10.32
C SER A 95 -2.52 15.67 -9.21
N ALA A 96 -2.69 16.98 -9.04
CA ALA A 96 -2.10 17.73 -7.93
C ALA A 96 -2.68 17.29 -6.58
N LEU A 97 -3.99 17.07 -6.48
CA LEU A 97 -4.65 16.53 -5.28
C LEU A 97 -4.14 15.13 -4.93
N ARG A 98 -3.98 14.25 -5.92
CA ARG A 98 -3.39 12.92 -5.72
C ARG A 98 -1.98 13.02 -5.15
N ALA A 99 -1.11 13.82 -5.76
CA ALA A 99 0.27 14.01 -5.30
C ALA A 99 0.31 14.54 -3.86
N ALA A 100 -0.44 15.60 -3.57
CA ALA A 100 -0.54 16.18 -2.23
C ALA A 100 -1.08 15.18 -1.20
N PHE A 101 -2.08 14.37 -1.56
CA PHE A 101 -2.66 13.38 -0.67
C PHE A 101 -1.65 12.28 -0.31
N THR A 102 -0.92 11.74 -1.29
CA THR A 102 0.04 10.65 -1.08
C THR A 102 1.29 11.06 -0.32
N SER A 103 1.72 12.33 -0.45
CA SER A 103 2.94 12.84 0.20
C SER A 103 2.74 13.27 1.66
N GLN A 104 1.52 13.21 2.18
CA GLN A 104 1.22 13.60 3.56
C GLN A 104 1.39 12.44 4.54
N LEU A 105 2.06 12.68 5.67
CA LEU A 105 2.19 11.67 6.73
C LEU A 105 0.85 11.32 7.37
N ILE A 106 0.72 10.05 7.74
CA ILE A 106 -0.33 9.58 8.63
C ILE A 106 0.29 9.40 10.02
N ASP A 107 -0.23 10.13 11.02
CA ASP A 107 0.24 10.04 12.40
C ASP A 107 -0.24 8.75 13.06
N LEU A 108 0.70 7.89 13.44
CA LEU A 108 0.41 6.66 14.17
C LEU A 108 -0.05 6.91 15.62
N CYS A 109 0.13 8.11 16.17
CA CYS A 109 -0.31 8.44 17.53
C CYS A 109 -1.83 8.69 17.63
N GLU A 110 -2.51 8.84 16.50
CA GLU A 110 -3.96 9.07 16.42
C GLU A 110 -4.64 7.96 15.60
N PRO A 111 -5.56 7.18 16.19
CA PRO A 111 -6.36 6.23 15.44
C PRO A 111 -7.60 6.91 14.81
N PRO A 112 -8.05 6.48 13.62
CA PRO A 112 -7.44 5.45 12.80
C PRO A 112 -6.27 6.01 11.98
N ALA A 113 -5.21 5.21 11.79
CA ALA A 113 -4.07 5.56 10.96
C ALA A 113 -4.39 5.42 9.45
N ILE A 114 -5.46 6.10 9.02
CA ILE A 114 -5.98 6.14 7.66
C ILE A 114 -6.37 7.56 7.27
N ARG A 115 -6.49 7.80 5.97
CA ARG A 115 -7.05 9.01 5.39
C ARG A 115 -7.90 8.67 4.17
N LEU A 116 -8.96 9.43 3.97
CA LEU A 116 -9.82 9.39 2.79
C LEU A 116 -9.94 10.79 2.21
N LEU A 117 -9.76 10.91 0.91
CA LEU A 117 -10.04 12.13 0.16
C LEU A 117 -11.08 11.82 -0.91
N LEU A 118 -12.28 12.37 -0.72
CA LEU A 118 -13.35 12.33 -1.71
C LEU A 118 -13.22 13.56 -2.62
N VAL A 119 -12.86 13.33 -3.87
CA VAL A 119 -12.79 14.35 -4.91
C VAL A 119 -14.02 14.26 -5.80
N ARG A 120 -14.86 15.30 -5.76
CA ARG A 120 -16.00 15.46 -6.66
C ARG A 120 -15.50 15.90 -8.03
N ARG A 121 -16.01 15.26 -9.08
CA ARG A 121 -15.59 15.55 -10.46
C ARG A 121 -16.77 15.45 -11.43
N PRO A 122 -16.71 16.17 -12.56
CA PRO A 122 -17.59 15.89 -13.69
C PRO A 122 -17.46 14.42 -14.12
N GLY A 123 -18.59 13.71 -14.24
CA GLY A 123 -18.61 12.29 -14.66
C GLY A 123 -18.39 11.28 -13.54
N GLY A 124 -18.22 11.72 -12.28
CA GLY A 124 -18.28 10.87 -11.09
C GLY A 124 -17.08 11.01 -10.14
N ASP A 125 -17.29 10.60 -8.90
CA ASP A 125 -16.32 10.85 -7.84
C ASP A 125 -15.05 10.00 -7.94
N SER A 126 -13.98 10.51 -7.34
CA SER A 126 -12.79 9.73 -7.00
C SER A 126 -12.60 9.71 -5.50
N LEU A 127 -12.44 8.52 -4.92
CA LEU A 127 -12.14 8.33 -3.51
C LEU A 127 -10.72 7.78 -3.38
N LEU A 128 -9.82 8.59 -2.87
CA LEU A 128 -8.47 8.15 -2.50
C LEU A 128 -8.52 7.63 -1.07
N TYR A 129 -7.96 6.45 -0.84
CA TYR A 129 -7.83 5.83 0.47
C TYR A 129 -6.37 5.52 0.73
N ALA A 130 -5.82 6.11 1.80
CA ALA A 130 -4.47 5.83 2.27
C ALA A 130 -4.49 5.30 3.70
N TRP A 131 -3.51 4.46 4.01
CA TRP A 131 -3.26 3.96 5.36
C TRP A 131 -1.76 3.90 5.63
N ASN A 132 -1.38 4.02 6.91
CA ASN A 132 0.01 3.85 7.30
C ASN A 132 0.39 2.36 7.19
N HIS A 133 1.49 2.07 6.51
CA HIS A 133 1.90 0.69 6.21
C HIS A 133 2.32 -0.09 7.46
N ALA A 134 2.71 0.59 8.54
CA ALA A 134 2.95 -0.05 9.84
C ALA A 134 1.65 -0.50 10.53
N MET A 135 0.49 0.07 10.19
CA MET A 135 -0.80 -0.39 10.71
C MET A 135 -1.28 -1.65 9.99
N ALA A 136 -1.07 -1.72 8.67
CA ALA A 136 -1.52 -2.83 7.83
C ALA A 136 -0.71 -2.93 6.54
N ASP A 137 -0.47 -4.16 6.08
CA ASP A 137 0.01 -4.44 4.73
C ASP A 137 -1.06 -4.12 3.64
N GLY A 138 -0.69 -4.36 2.38
CA GLY A 138 -1.60 -4.24 1.23
C GLY A 138 -2.95 -4.94 1.40
N MET A 139 -2.92 -6.20 1.83
CA MET A 139 -4.10 -7.02 1.98
C MET A 139 -4.96 -6.62 3.18
N GLY A 140 -4.33 -6.13 4.25
CA GLY A 140 -5.00 -5.62 5.45
C GLY A 140 -5.74 -4.32 5.16
N GLY A 141 -5.08 -3.38 4.46
CA GLY A 141 -5.71 -2.15 3.99
C GLY A 141 -6.90 -2.42 3.08
N ILE A 142 -6.76 -3.34 2.10
CA ILE A 142 -7.86 -3.74 1.22
C ILE A 142 -9.00 -4.43 1.99
N ARG A 143 -8.71 -5.30 2.96
CA ARG A 143 -9.75 -5.94 3.80
C ARG A 143 -10.53 -4.90 4.61
N PHE A 144 -9.84 -3.93 5.20
CA PHE A 144 -10.49 -2.82 5.90
C PHE A 144 -11.41 -2.06 4.95
N PHE A 145 -10.92 -1.65 3.78
CA PHE A 145 -11.72 -0.90 2.81
C PHE A 145 -12.92 -1.70 2.28
N ARG A 146 -12.79 -3.00 2.04
CA ARG A 146 -13.93 -3.87 1.71
C ARG A 146 -15.01 -3.87 2.78
N SER A 147 -14.63 -3.71 4.04
CA SER A 147 -15.58 -3.59 5.16
C SER A 147 -16.34 -2.27 5.10
N VAL A 148 -15.63 -1.17 4.77
CA VAL A 148 -16.24 0.13 4.51
C VAL A 148 -17.26 0.01 3.37
N VAL A 149 -16.90 -0.62 2.25
CA VAL A 149 -17.83 -0.83 1.12
C VAL A 149 -19.07 -1.63 1.55
N ARG A 150 -18.89 -2.75 2.25
CA ARG A 150 -20.02 -3.57 2.74
C ARG A 150 -20.95 -2.78 3.66
N HIS A 151 -20.39 -2.04 4.62
CA HIS A 151 -21.19 -1.20 5.52
C HIS A 151 -21.88 -0.05 4.79
N TYR A 152 -21.25 0.53 3.77
CA TYR A 152 -21.84 1.57 2.93
C TYR A 152 -23.07 1.04 2.17
N GLU A 153 -23.00 -0.21 1.69
CA GLU A 153 -24.11 -0.91 1.03
C GLU A 153 -25.17 -1.46 2.00
N GLY A 154 -24.92 -1.42 3.32
CA GLY A 154 -25.76 -2.07 4.32
C GLY A 154 -25.67 -3.61 4.29
N ALA A 155 -24.62 -4.15 3.68
CA ALA A 155 -24.37 -5.58 3.60
C ALA A 155 -23.65 -6.11 4.85
N ALA A 156 -23.79 -7.42 5.10
CA ALA A 156 -23.05 -8.08 6.16
C ALA A 156 -21.53 -8.06 5.89
N ASP A 157 -20.75 -7.82 6.95
CA ASP A 157 -19.29 -7.92 6.93
C ASP A 157 -18.81 -9.18 7.67
N PRO A 158 -18.61 -10.31 6.98
CA PRO A 158 -18.13 -11.54 7.59
C PRO A 158 -16.66 -11.34 8.01
N VAL A 159 -16.42 -11.42 9.31
CA VAL A 159 -15.08 -11.42 9.87
C VAL A 159 -14.57 -12.86 9.84
N PRO A 160 -13.45 -13.15 9.14
CA PRO A 160 -12.84 -14.48 9.19
C PRO A 160 -12.50 -14.88 10.63
N ASP A 161 -12.58 -16.18 10.94
CA ASP A 161 -12.16 -16.72 12.23
C ASP A 161 -10.63 -16.81 12.31
N VAL A 162 -9.99 -15.65 12.32
CA VAL A 162 -8.55 -15.47 12.43
C VAL A 162 -8.30 -14.40 13.47
N ASP A 163 -7.36 -14.63 14.39
CA ASP A 163 -6.95 -13.59 15.33
C ASP A 163 -6.19 -12.47 14.57
N PRO A 164 -6.78 -11.27 14.43
CA PRO A 164 -6.16 -10.19 13.68
C PRO A 164 -4.88 -9.67 14.33
N LEU A 165 -4.67 -9.87 15.63
CA LEU A 165 -3.45 -9.43 16.31
C LEU A 165 -2.30 -10.41 16.11
N ALA A 166 -2.61 -11.71 16.03
CA ALA A 166 -1.64 -12.75 15.71
C ALA A 166 -1.25 -12.75 14.22
N ALA A 167 -2.18 -12.43 13.32
CA ALA A 167 -1.94 -12.38 11.87
C ALA A 167 -0.90 -11.32 11.41
N ARG A 168 -0.48 -10.43 12.32
CA ARG A 168 0.58 -9.42 12.08
C ARG A 168 1.98 -10.00 12.22
N GLU A 169 2.12 -11.09 12.97
CA GLU A 169 3.40 -11.78 13.16
C GLU A 169 3.70 -12.59 11.90
N LEU A 170 4.43 -11.95 10.97
CA LEU A 170 4.91 -12.59 9.77
C LEU A 170 5.96 -13.63 10.17
N ARG A 171 5.70 -14.90 9.84
CA ARG A 171 6.68 -15.97 10.01
C ARG A 171 7.45 -16.09 8.71
N PHE A 172 8.74 -15.79 8.78
CA PHE A 172 9.67 -16.15 7.73
C PHE A 172 10.40 -17.41 8.19
N ASP A 173 10.17 -18.52 7.51
CA ASP A 173 10.98 -19.72 7.67
C ASP A 173 12.01 -19.77 6.53
N PRO A 174 13.29 -19.47 6.82
CA PRO A 174 14.34 -19.47 5.80
C PRO A 174 14.53 -20.83 5.15
N GLU A 175 14.25 -21.93 5.85
CA GLU A 175 14.43 -23.29 5.34
C GLU A 175 13.31 -23.65 4.36
N GLU A 176 12.07 -23.28 4.67
CA GLU A 176 10.95 -23.42 3.73
C GLU A 176 11.12 -22.53 2.49
N ASP A 177 11.57 -21.28 2.65
CA ASP A 177 11.82 -20.36 1.54
C ASP A 177 12.99 -20.81 0.64
N GLN A 178 14.09 -21.29 1.24
CA GLN A 178 15.20 -21.88 0.49
C GLN A 178 14.79 -23.16 -0.23
N ALA A 179 13.99 -24.04 0.40
CA ALA A 179 13.54 -25.27 -0.23
C ALA A 179 12.56 -25.01 -1.39
N ALA A 180 11.69 -23.99 -1.26
CA ALA A 180 10.73 -23.60 -2.30
C ALA A 180 11.39 -22.89 -3.49
N ASN A 181 12.48 -22.14 -3.25
CA ASN A 181 13.20 -21.36 -4.26
C ASN A 181 14.55 -21.97 -4.67
N ALA A 182 14.85 -23.20 -4.26
CA ALA A 182 16.08 -23.90 -4.63
C ALA A 182 16.04 -24.33 -6.10
N ASP A 183 16.43 -23.42 -7.00
CA ASP A 183 16.95 -23.81 -8.30
C ASP A 183 18.48 -23.99 -8.17
N PRO A 184 18.99 -25.24 -8.19
CA PRO A 184 20.43 -25.51 -8.08
C PRO A 184 21.23 -24.96 -9.29
N SER A 185 20.56 -24.54 -10.37
CA SER A 185 21.18 -23.90 -11.53
C SER A 185 21.14 -22.37 -11.48
N ALA A 186 20.42 -21.78 -10.52
CA ALA A 186 20.35 -20.33 -10.39
C ALA A 186 21.74 -19.77 -10.01
N PRO A 187 22.24 -18.74 -10.73
CA PRO A 187 23.50 -18.12 -10.38
C PRO A 187 23.40 -17.56 -8.96
N VAL A 188 24.36 -17.93 -8.09
CA VAL A 188 24.48 -17.37 -6.74
C VAL A 188 24.62 -15.86 -6.90
N THR A 189 23.58 -15.13 -6.53
CA THR A 189 23.63 -13.68 -6.49
C THR A 189 24.66 -13.28 -5.46
N ARG A 190 25.83 -12.81 -5.91
CA ARG A 190 26.85 -12.28 -5.01
C ARG A 190 26.37 -10.92 -4.53
N TRP A 191 26.41 -10.69 -3.23
CA TRP A 191 26.08 -9.41 -2.58
C TRP A 191 26.84 -8.20 -3.17
N ASN A 192 27.95 -8.45 -3.89
CA ASN A 192 28.79 -7.41 -4.49
C ASN A 192 28.36 -6.93 -5.87
N ASP A 193 27.36 -7.55 -6.51
CA ASP A 193 26.86 -7.10 -7.80
C ASP A 193 25.78 -6.04 -7.60
N LEU A 194 26.16 -4.77 -7.67
CA LEU A 194 25.23 -3.66 -7.48
C LEU A 194 24.19 -3.63 -8.61
N PRO A 195 22.91 -3.37 -8.30
CA PRO A 195 21.89 -3.24 -9.33
C PRO A 195 22.17 -1.99 -10.18
N THR A 196 21.90 -2.12 -11.47
CA THR A 196 21.67 -0.99 -12.35
C THR A 196 20.42 -0.25 -11.88
N LEU A 197 20.58 1.02 -11.50
CA LEU A 197 19.47 1.90 -11.14
C LEU A 197 18.80 2.47 -12.40
N VAL A 198 17.54 2.90 -12.27
CA VAL A 198 16.86 3.64 -13.33
C VAL A 198 17.56 4.98 -13.51
N CYS A 199 18.01 5.29 -14.74
CA CYS A 199 18.66 6.56 -15.06
C CYS A 199 17.66 7.72 -14.83
N PRO A 200 17.97 8.70 -13.97
CA PRO A 200 17.11 9.84 -13.77
C PRO A 200 17.10 10.73 -15.02
N LEU A 201 15.92 11.15 -15.49
CA LEU A 201 15.81 12.10 -16.61
C LEU A 201 16.50 13.43 -16.29
N ARG A 202 16.47 13.86 -15.03
CA ARG A 202 17.12 15.06 -14.51
C ARG A 202 17.56 14.83 -13.07
N PRO A 203 18.65 15.47 -12.60
CA PRO A 203 19.00 15.47 -11.19
C PRO A 203 17.86 16.08 -10.36
N THR A 204 17.41 15.36 -9.33
CA THR A 204 16.46 15.89 -8.35
C THR A 204 17.23 16.43 -7.16
N VAL A 205 17.01 17.70 -6.82
CA VAL A 205 17.66 18.36 -5.68
C VAL A 205 16.75 18.33 -4.44
N GLU A 206 15.45 18.18 -4.64
CA GLU A 206 14.46 18.15 -3.57
C GLU A 206 14.36 16.76 -2.94
N PRO A 207 14.32 16.67 -1.60
CA PRO A 207 14.15 15.39 -0.91
C PRO A 207 12.72 14.86 -1.09
N GLY A 208 12.63 13.55 -1.34
CA GLY A 208 11.39 12.78 -1.34
C GLY A 208 10.92 12.34 -2.72
N TYR A 209 9.70 11.80 -2.78
CA TYR A 209 9.12 11.27 -4.01
C TYR A 209 7.87 12.03 -4.44
N GLY A 210 7.77 12.30 -5.75
CA GLY A 210 6.54 12.70 -6.42
C GLY A 210 5.80 11.49 -6.97
N MET A 211 4.50 11.59 -7.13
CA MET A 211 3.67 10.53 -7.73
C MET A 211 3.18 10.96 -9.12
N CYS A 212 3.43 10.11 -10.12
CA CYS A 212 2.82 10.22 -11.43
C CYS A 212 1.87 9.04 -11.63
N TYR A 213 0.61 9.34 -11.95
CA TYR A 213 -0.39 8.31 -12.24
C TYR A 213 -0.52 8.12 -13.74
N ALA A 214 -0.14 6.92 -14.21
CA ALA A 214 -0.40 6.48 -15.56
C ALA A 214 -1.24 5.20 -15.50
N SER A 215 -2.40 5.21 -16.17
CA SER A 215 -3.23 4.02 -16.36
C SER A 215 -3.21 3.56 -17.81
N ARG A 216 -3.33 2.25 -18.01
CA ARG A 216 -3.54 1.61 -19.29
C ARG A 216 -4.66 0.59 -19.12
N ASP A 217 -5.56 0.55 -20.10
CA ASP A 217 -6.62 -0.45 -20.09
C ASP A 217 -6.03 -1.84 -20.27
N VAL A 218 -6.54 -2.82 -19.53
CA VAL A 218 -6.09 -4.21 -19.62
C VAL A 218 -6.32 -4.75 -21.04
N ASP A 219 -7.38 -4.30 -21.70
CA ASP A 219 -7.72 -4.66 -23.08
C ASP A 219 -6.69 -4.14 -24.10
N ALA A 220 -5.83 -3.20 -23.71
CA ALA A 220 -4.73 -2.73 -24.55
C ALA A 220 -3.55 -3.71 -24.60
N PHE A 221 -3.53 -4.74 -23.74
CA PHE A 221 -2.47 -5.74 -23.70
C PHE A 221 -2.88 -7.02 -24.45
N ASP A 222 -1.98 -7.54 -25.28
CA ASP A 222 -2.15 -8.88 -25.87
C ASP A 222 -1.82 -9.96 -24.84
N LEU A 223 -2.85 -10.56 -24.24
CA LEU A 223 -2.72 -11.57 -23.20
C LEU A 223 -2.68 -13.01 -23.76
N ARG A 224 -2.52 -13.22 -25.08
CA ARG A 224 -2.50 -14.57 -25.68
C ARG A 224 -1.41 -15.46 -25.10
N LEU A 225 -0.19 -14.95 -24.95
CA LEU A 225 0.92 -15.69 -24.36
C LEU A 225 0.60 -16.18 -22.93
N LEU A 226 -0.05 -15.33 -22.13
CA LEU A 226 -0.52 -15.70 -20.79
C LEU A 226 -1.60 -16.78 -20.86
N HIS A 227 -2.50 -16.70 -21.82
CA HIS A 227 -3.54 -17.70 -22.01
C HIS A 227 -2.97 -19.07 -22.40
N GLU A 228 -2.04 -19.09 -23.36
CA GLU A 228 -1.40 -20.29 -23.90
C GLU A 228 -0.48 -20.98 -22.88
N HIS A 229 0.19 -20.21 -22.04
CA HIS A 229 1.18 -20.71 -21.07
C HIS A 229 0.77 -20.53 -19.61
N ARG A 230 -0.53 -20.39 -19.31
CA ARG A 230 -1.04 -20.13 -17.95
C ARG A 230 -0.62 -21.13 -16.88
N SER A 231 -0.18 -22.34 -17.27
CA SER A 231 0.30 -23.38 -16.34
C SER A 231 1.76 -23.19 -15.93
N THR A 232 2.52 -22.36 -16.63
CA THR A 232 3.96 -22.16 -16.43
C THR A 232 4.37 -20.71 -16.27
N ILE A 233 3.52 -19.75 -16.67
CA ILE A 233 3.79 -18.32 -16.63
C ILE A 233 2.61 -17.60 -15.99
N THR A 234 2.89 -16.75 -15.01
CA THR A 234 1.90 -15.90 -14.35
C THR A 234 1.86 -14.50 -14.99
N VAL A 235 0.77 -13.76 -14.73
CA VAL A 235 0.68 -12.34 -15.12
C VAL A 235 1.83 -11.53 -14.51
N ASN A 236 2.23 -11.86 -13.28
CA ASN A 236 3.34 -11.20 -12.60
C ASN A 236 4.66 -11.39 -13.34
N ASP A 237 4.94 -12.60 -13.82
CA ASP A 237 6.18 -12.89 -14.56
C ASP A 237 6.30 -12.04 -15.83
N VAL A 238 5.20 -11.92 -16.57
CA VAL A 238 5.14 -11.10 -17.79
C VAL A 238 5.32 -9.61 -17.46
N LEU A 239 4.64 -9.11 -16.43
CA LEU A 239 4.75 -7.70 -16.03
C LEU A 239 6.14 -7.35 -15.51
N VAL A 240 6.76 -8.24 -14.73
CA VAL A 240 8.14 -8.06 -14.26
C VAL A 240 9.12 -8.07 -15.41
N ALA A 241 9.00 -9.01 -16.35
CA ALA A 241 9.85 -9.06 -17.53
C ALA A 241 9.69 -7.78 -18.38
N ALA A 242 8.45 -7.32 -18.61
CA ALA A 242 8.18 -6.09 -19.32
C ALA A 242 8.78 -4.86 -18.61
N LEU A 243 8.71 -4.79 -17.27
CA LEU A 243 9.35 -3.74 -16.48
C LEU A 243 10.87 -3.74 -16.64
N HIS A 244 11.51 -4.91 -16.61
CA HIS A 244 12.96 -5.03 -16.83
C HIS A 244 13.37 -4.52 -18.21
N LEU A 245 12.63 -4.93 -19.26
CA LEU A 245 12.90 -4.47 -20.63
C LEU A 245 12.71 -2.96 -20.78
N ALA A 246 11.66 -2.39 -20.16
CA ALA A 246 11.40 -0.97 -20.19
C ALA A 246 12.51 -0.15 -19.51
N ILE A 247 13.02 -0.61 -18.35
CA ILE A 247 14.14 0.03 -17.65
C ILE A 247 15.42 -0.08 -18.49
N ALA A 248 15.69 -1.25 -19.05
CA ALA A 248 16.88 -1.46 -19.87
C ALA A 248 16.89 -0.55 -21.11
N GLU A 249 15.76 -0.49 -21.82
CA GLU A 249 15.60 0.40 -22.98
C GLU A 249 15.72 1.87 -22.59
N TRP A 250 15.11 2.28 -21.48
CA TRP A 250 15.23 3.65 -20.97
C TRP A 250 16.68 4.04 -20.70
N ASN A 251 17.42 3.21 -19.95
CA ASN A 251 18.81 3.48 -19.61
C ASN A 251 19.71 3.51 -20.86
N GLN A 252 19.52 2.60 -21.80
CA GLN A 252 20.27 2.59 -23.06
C GLN A 252 20.05 3.88 -23.87
N ARG A 253 18.81 4.40 -23.92
CA ARG A 253 18.50 5.69 -24.55
C ARG A 253 19.16 6.88 -23.84
N GLN A 254 19.44 6.77 -22.55
CA GLN A 254 20.20 7.76 -21.79
C GLN A 254 21.72 7.51 -21.80
N HIS A 255 22.20 6.51 -22.56
CA HIS A 255 23.60 6.09 -22.61
C HIS A 255 24.17 5.60 -21.26
N GLU A 256 23.30 5.04 -20.40
CA GLU A 256 23.66 4.44 -19.11
C GLU A 256 23.67 2.90 -19.16
N SER A 257 24.25 2.26 -18.13
CA SER A 257 24.22 0.80 -17.98
C SER A 257 22.78 0.28 -17.88
N ALA A 258 22.55 -0.90 -18.45
CA ALA A 258 21.27 -1.61 -18.47
C ALA A 258 21.43 -3.11 -18.12
N GLU A 259 22.54 -3.47 -17.48
CA GLU A 259 22.96 -4.88 -17.34
C GLU A 259 22.11 -5.66 -16.33
N ARG A 260 22.07 -5.20 -15.07
CA ARG A 260 21.44 -5.95 -13.98
C ARG A 260 20.37 -5.10 -13.29
N VAL A 261 19.14 -5.21 -13.77
CA VAL A 261 17.98 -4.62 -13.07
C VAL A 261 17.54 -5.58 -11.97
N MET A 262 17.35 -5.06 -10.75
CA MET A 262 16.73 -5.80 -9.64
C MET A 262 15.41 -5.13 -9.25
N VAL A 263 14.36 -5.92 -9.14
CA VAL A 263 13.01 -5.46 -8.76
C VAL A 263 12.63 -6.08 -7.43
N LEU A 264 12.31 -5.24 -6.45
CA LEU A 264 11.73 -5.71 -5.19
C LEU A 264 10.25 -6.04 -5.44
N MET A 265 9.88 -7.29 -5.19
CA MET A 265 8.49 -7.76 -5.34
C MET A 265 7.84 -7.93 -3.96
N PRO A 266 6.76 -7.20 -3.64
CA PRO A 266 6.00 -7.47 -2.44
C PRO A 266 5.24 -8.79 -2.58
N VAL A 267 5.35 -9.65 -1.57
CA VAL A 267 4.64 -10.93 -1.50
C VAL A 267 3.74 -10.98 -0.26
N ASN A 268 2.63 -11.71 -0.35
CA ASN A 268 1.77 -11.96 0.80
C ASN A 268 2.40 -13.08 1.65
N LEU A 269 2.87 -12.74 2.84
CA LEU A 269 3.51 -13.67 3.78
C LEU A 269 2.53 -14.30 4.77
N ARG A 270 1.22 -14.12 4.59
CA ARG A 270 0.22 -14.78 5.43
C ARG A 270 0.15 -16.27 5.08
N PRO A 271 -0.04 -17.16 6.07
CA PRO A 271 -0.36 -18.56 5.81
C PRO A 271 -1.58 -18.66 4.88
N ALA A 272 -1.52 -19.61 3.94
CA ALA A 272 -2.62 -19.92 3.02
C ALA A 272 -3.84 -20.53 3.74
#